data_AF-A0A2T6KGJ0-F1
#
_entry.id   AF-A0A2T6KGJ0-F1
#
_cell.length_a   1.000
_cell.length_b   1.000
_cell.length_c   1.000
_cell.angle_alpha   90.00
_cell.angle_beta   90.00
_cell.angle_gamma   90.00
#
_symmetry.space_group_name_H-M   'P 1'
#
loop_
_entity.id
_entity.type
_entity.pdbx_description
1 polymer ?
#
loop_
_entity_poly.entity_id
_entity_poly.type
_entity_poly.pdbx_seq_one_letter_code
_entity_poly.pdbx_strand_id
1 'polypeptide(L)'
;MTLLAVVLGGCFGAIFRYAISLKIQGMKGILFINWIGSFLMGLSLHIATKTSWMAIFWIVGFLGAFTTFSTFAVQLVESWYKGEMRKATSYAMFTLIGGFLFVTIGWWIGIALK
;
A
#
# COMPACT_ATOMS: atom_id res chain seq x y z
N MET A 1 8.75 -11.30 -20.47
CA MET A 1 9.34 -10.16 -19.74
C MET A 1 8.42 -9.62 -18.64
N THR A 2 7.11 -9.48 -18.90
CA THR A 2 6.13 -8.97 -17.92
C THR A 2 5.98 -9.84 -16.67
N LEU A 3 5.94 -11.17 -16.79
CA LEU A 3 5.85 -12.08 -15.64
C LEU A 3 7.05 -11.95 -14.69
N LEU A 4 8.27 -11.91 -15.22
CA LEU A 4 9.48 -11.74 -14.40
C LEU A 4 9.48 -10.40 -13.66
N ALA A 5 9.00 -9.34 -14.31
CA ALA A 5 8.82 -8.04 -13.67
C ALA A 5 7.83 -8.10 -12.49
N VAL A 6 6.69 -8.78 -12.65
CA VAL A 6 5.73 -8.99 -11.55
C VAL A 6 6.37 -9.78 -10.41
N VAL A 7 7.08 -10.87 -10.71
CA VAL A 7 7.73 -11.72 -9.69
C VAL A 7 8.76 -10.92 -8.91
N LEU A 8 9.70 -10.26 -9.58
CA LEU A 8 10.76 -9.50 -8.92
C LEU A 8 10.18 -8.33 -8.12
N GLY A 9 9.26 -7.57 -8.72
CA GLY A 9 8.59 -6.47 -8.04
C GLY A 9 7.87 -6.96 -6.79
N GLY A 10 7.10 -8.04 -6.91
CA GLY A 10 6.38 -8.67 -5.80
C GLY A 10 7.30 -9.15 -4.68
N CYS A 11 8.41 -9.80 -5.01
CA CYS A 11 9.42 -10.22 -4.04
C CYS A 11 9.95 -9.01 -3.25
N PHE A 12 10.39 -7.96 -3.93
CA PHE A 12 10.90 -6.76 -3.25
C PHE A 12 9.81 -6.05 -2.44
N GLY A 13 8.60 -5.90 -2.98
CA GLY A 13 7.48 -5.27 -2.27
C GLY A 13 7.15 -6.00 -0.97
N ALA A 14 7.08 -7.33 -1.01
CA ALA A 14 6.83 -8.16 0.17
C ALA A 14 7.98 -8.07 1.20
N ILE A 15 9.25 -8.08 0.75
CA ILE A 15 10.42 -7.92 1.63
C ILE A 15 10.38 -6.57 2.34
N PHE A 16 10.10 -5.47 1.62
CA PHE A 16 10.03 -4.13 2.21
C PHE A 16 8.88 -4.01 3.20
N ARG A 17 7.69 -4.54 2.86
CA ARG A 17 6.56 -4.62 3.78
C ARG A 17 6.94 -5.36 5.06
N TYR A 18 7.60 -6.51 4.93
CA TYR A 18 8.04 -7.30 6.08
C TYR A 18 9.07 -6.54 6.93
N ALA A 19 10.09 -5.95 6.30
CA ALA A 19 11.13 -5.18 6.99
C ALA A 19 10.57 -3.97 7.75
N ILE A 20 9.58 -3.26 7.20
CA ILE A 20 8.89 -2.17 7.90
C ILE A 20 8.07 -2.73 9.06
N SER A 21 7.38 -3.87 8.87
CA SER A 21 6.58 -4.49 9.93
C SER A 21 7.41 -4.96 11.12
N LEU A 22 8.70 -5.26 10.93
CA LEU A 22 9.64 -5.54 12.02
C LEU A 22 9.95 -4.29 12.87
N LYS A 23 10.00 -3.12 12.25
CA LYS A 23 10.32 -1.84 12.93
C LYS A 23 9.10 -1.14 13.50
N ILE A 24 7.99 -1.14 12.75
CA ILE A 24 6.72 -0.52 13.12
C ILE A 24 5.69 -1.64 13.22
N GLN A 25 5.41 -2.08 14.43
CA GLN A 25 4.61 -3.28 14.66
C GLN A 25 3.10 -3.02 14.60
N GLY A 26 2.35 -4.08 14.26
CA GLY A 26 0.89 -4.10 14.31
C GLY A 26 0.22 -3.11 13.36
N MET A 27 -0.91 -2.55 13.82
CA MET A 27 -1.76 -1.66 13.03
C MET A 27 -1.04 -0.44 12.46
N LYS A 28 -0.10 0.15 13.22
CA LYS A 28 0.63 1.35 12.78
C LYS A 28 1.51 1.06 11.57
N GLY A 29 2.16 -0.11 11.54
CA GLY A 29 2.99 -0.53 10.41
C GLY A 29 2.18 -0.73 9.15
N ILE A 30 1.06 -1.46 9.26
CA ILE A 30 0.18 -1.74 8.13
C ILE A 30 -0.48 -0.47 7.58
N LEU A 31 -0.90 0.44 8.47
CA LEU A 31 -1.42 1.75 8.07
C LEU A 31 -0.36 2.57 7.32
N PHE A 32 0.87 2.62 7.84
CA PHE A 32 1.96 3.36 7.24
C PHE A 32 2.32 2.87 5.83
N ILE A 33 2.51 1.56 5.64
CA ILE A 33 2.82 0.99 4.31
C ILE A 33 1.65 1.20 3.33
N ASN A 34 0.40 1.10 3.79
CA ASN A 34 -0.75 1.28 2.93
C ASN A 34 -0.90 2.74 2.48
N TRP A 35 -0.64 3.71 3.37
CA TRP A 35 -0.64 5.14 3.00
C TRP A 35 0.48 5.49 2.02
N ILE A 36 1.72 5.05 2.30
CA ILE A 36 2.85 5.30 1.40
C ILE A 36 2.61 4.62 0.04
N GLY A 37 2.16 3.37 0.04
CA GLY A 37 1.90 2.64 -1.19
C GLY A 37 0.78 3.28 -2.01
N SER A 38 -0.28 3.76 -1.36
CA SER A 38 -1.38 4.49 -2.01
C SER A 38 -0.88 5.78 -2.67
N PHE A 39 -0.07 6.56 -1.95
CA PHE A 39 0.56 7.78 -2.49
C PHE A 39 1.44 7.48 -3.71
N LEU A 40 2.36 6.52 -3.59
CA LEU A 40 3.26 6.15 -4.67
C LEU A 40 2.49 5.61 -5.88
N MET A 41 1.40 4.88 -5.66
CA MET A 41 0.55 4.38 -6.74
C MET A 41 -0.14 5.52 -7.48
N GLY A 42 -0.71 6.50 -6.77
CA GLY A 42 -1.31 7.70 -7.38
C GLY A 42 -0.30 8.52 -8.18
N LEU A 43 0.90 8.71 -7.64
CA LEU A 43 2.01 9.40 -8.31
C LEU A 43 2.43 8.70 -9.60
N SER A 44 2.56 7.37 -9.55
CA SER A 44 3.12 6.58 -10.64
C SER A 44 2.21 6.49 -11.87
N LEU A 45 0.89 6.60 -11.69
CA LEU A 45 -0.07 6.37 -12.77
C LEU A 45 -0.01 7.40 -13.91
N HIS A 46 0.53 8.60 -13.67
CA HIS A 46 0.68 9.65 -14.69
C HIS A 46 2.06 9.68 -15.34
N ILE A 47 3.08 9.25 -14.60
CA ILE A 47 4.48 9.28 -15.01
C ILE A 47 4.84 8.00 -15.78
N ALA A 48 4.22 6.87 -15.43
CA ALA A 48 4.55 5.58 -16.03
C ALA A 48 3.73 5.26 -17.29
N THR A 49 4.41 4.81 -18.35
CA THR A 49 3.75 4.14 -19.47
C THR A 49 3.24 2.78 -18.99
N LYS A 50 1.92 2.61 -18.85
CA LYS A 50 1.28 1.43 -18.22
C LYS A 50 1.69 0.08 -18.82
N THR A 51 2.18 0.05 -20.06
CA THR A 51 2.60 -1.16 -20.78
C THR A 51 4.10 -1.47 -20.66
N SER A 52 4.90 -0.60 -20.03
CA SER A 52 6.33 -0.86 -19.85
C SER A 52 6.57 -1.91 -18.77
N TRP A 53 7.62 -2.73 -18.94
CA TRP A 53 7.98 -3.73 -17.93
C TRP A 53 8.35 -3.09 -16.59
N MET A 54 8.90 -1.86 -16.59
CA MET A 54 9.15 -1.10 -15.37
C MET A 54 7.86 -0.73 -14.65
N ALA A 55 6.83 -0.30 -15.39
CA ALA A 55 5.53 0.02 -14.80
C ALA A 55 4.88 -1.22 -14.18
N ILE A 56 4.97 -2.38 -14.85
CA ILE A 56 4.46 -3.64 -14.32
C ILE A 56 5.24 -4.08 -13.08
N PHE A 57 6.58 -4.00 -13.11
CA PHE A 57 7.42 -4.27 -11.94
C PHE A 57 7.01 -3.41 -10.75
N TRP A 58 6.84 -2.10 -10.98
CA TRP A 58 6.61 -1.13 -9.92
C TRP A 58 5.17 -1.14 -9.40
N ILE A 59 4.19 -1.03 -10.27
CA ILE A 59 2.77 -0.86 -9.91
C ILE A 59 2.16 -2.20 -9.51
N VAL A 60 2.25 -3.20 -10.38
CA VAL A 60 1.61 -4.51 -10.18
C VAL A 60 2.43 -5.37 -9.22
N GLY A 61 3.75 -5.43 -9.40
CA GLY A 61 4.65 -6.19 -8.56
C GLY A 61 4.88 -5.53 -7.19
N PHE A 62 5.69 -4.48 -7.17
CA PHE A 62 6.21 -3.87 -5.93
C PHE A 62 5.10 -3.25 -5.08
N LEU A 63 4.37 -2.26 -5.59
CA LEU A 63 3.33 -1.56 -4.82
C LEU A 63 2.16 -2.49 -4.46
N GLY A 64 1.83 -3.44 -5.34
CA GLY A 64 0.85 -4.49 -5.10
C GLY A 64 1.21 -5.40 -3.91
N ALA A 65 2.48 -5.81 -3.79
CA ALA A 65 2.93 -6.66 -2.68
C ALA A 65 3.37 -5.88 -1.42
N PHE A 66 3.72 -4.61 -1.59
CA PHE A 66 4.10 -3.69 -0.52
C PHE A 66 2.90 -3.27 0.34
N THR A 67 1.74 -3.08 -0.28
CA THR A 67 0.48 -2.81 0.42
C THR A 67 -0.24 -4.12 0.78
N THR A 68 -1.16 -4.09 1.75
CA THR A 68 -1.93 -5.27 2.13
C THR A 68 -3.29 -4.92 2.72
N PHE A 69 -4.35 -5.37 2.04
CA PHE A 69 -5.72 -5.30 2.57
C PHE A 69 -6.02 -6.48 3.50
N SER A 70 -5.53 -7.68 3.20
CA SER A 70 -5.79 -8.88 3.99
C SER A 70 -5.26 -8.77 5.42
N THR A 71 -4.03 -8.27 5.62
CA THR A 71 -3.47 -8.07 6.96
C THR A 71 -4.24 -7.00 7.75
N PHE A 72 -4.65 -5.92 7.08
CA PHE A 72 -5.52 -4.90 7.65
C PHE A 72 -6.85 -5.51 8.14
N ALA A 73 -7.51 -6.31 7.31
CA ALA A 73 -8.79 -6.94 7.63
C ALA A 73 -8.69 -7.88 8.83
N VAL A 74 -7.62 -8.69 8.91
CA VAL A 74 -7.38 -9.56 10.07
C VAL A 74 -7.20 -8.75 11.34
N GLN A 75 -6.35 -7.72 11.33
CA GLN A 75 -6.12 -6.87 12.51
C GLN A 75 -7.39 -6.13 12.96
N LEU A 76 -8.23 -5.73 11.99
CA LEU A 76 -9.52 -5.11 12.26
C LEU A 76 -10.46 -6.08 13.00
N VAL A 77 -10.59 -7.32 12.49
CA VAL A 77 -11.43 -8.36 13.09
C VAL A 77 -10.91 -8.78 14.46
N GLU A 78 -9.60 -8.92 14.63
CA GLU A 78 -8.99 -9.23 15.94
C GLU A 78 -9.31 -8.16 16.99
N SER A 79 -9.21 -6.89 16.61
CA SER A 79 -9.54 -5.77 17.49
C SER A 79 -11.02 -5.74 17.83
N TRP A 80 -11.88 -6.06 16.88
CA TRP A 80 -13.32 -6.19 17.11
C TRP A 80 -13.64 -7.31 18.10
N TYR A 81 -13.05 -8.50 17.90
CA TYR A 81 -13.28 -9.67 18.74
C TYR A 81 -12.78 -9.46 20.19
N LYS A 82 -11.72 -8.67 20.37
CA LYS A 82 -11.21 -8.25 21.69
C LYS A 82 -12.11 -7.23 22.40
N GLY A 83 -13.22 -6.80 21.80
CA GLY A 83 -14.10 -5.76 22.34
C GLY A 83 -13.54 -4.33 22.19
N GLU A 84 -12.42 -4.14 21.51
CA GLU A 84 -11.76 -2.85 21.31
C GLU A 84 -12.43 -2.05 20.17
N MET A 85 -13.75 -1.86 20.21
CA MET A 85 -14.53 -1.30 19.09
C MET A 85 -14.06 0.08 18.62
N ARG A 86 -13.67 0.97 19.54
CA ARG A 86 -13.15 2.30 19.20
C ARG A 86 -11.83 2.21 18.41
N LYS A 87 -10.97 1.25 18.75
CA LYS A 87 -9.69 1.03 18.05
C LYS A 87 -9.92 0.41 16.68
N ALA A 88 -10.81 -0.58 16.58
CA ALA A 88 -11.19 -1.18 15.30
C ALA A 88 -11.76 -0.12 14.33
N THR A 89 -12.75 0.64 14.78
CA THR A 89 -13.40 1.67 13.94
C THR A 89 -12.44 2.78 13.53
N SER A 90 -11.63 3.31 14.44
CA SER A 90 -10.61 4.30 14.10
C SER A 90 -9.56 3.74 13.13
N TYR A 91 -9.10 2.51 13.32
CA TYR A 91 -8.14 1.86 12.42
C TYR A 91 -8.71 1.70 11.00
N ALA A 92 -9.97 1.29 10.86
CA ALA A 92 -10.66 1.24 9.57
C ALA A 92 -10.75 2.61 8.91
N MET A 93 -11.19 3.63 9.66
CA MET A 93 -11.35 4.99 9.14
C MET A 93 -10.02 5.58 8.69
N PHE A 94 -8.98 5.49 9.51
CA PHE A 94 -7.66 6.00 9.13
C PHE A 94 -7.07 5.26 7.92
N THR A 95 -7.24 3.94 7.86
CA THR A 95 -6.73 3.17 6.71
C THR A 95 -7.44 3.57 5.42
N LEU A 96 -8.77 3.65 5.41
CA LEU A 96 -9.57 3.95 4.22
C LEU A 96 -9.49 5.42 3.80
N ILE A 97 -9.80 6.34 4.72
CA ILE A 97 -9.78 7.78 4.45
C ILE A 97 -8.35 8.23 4.15
N GLY A 98 -7.39 7.79 4.96
CA GLY A 98 -5.98 8.11 4.73
C GLY A 98 -5.49 7.53 3.41
N GLY A 99 -5.77 6.26 3.10
CA GLY A 99 -5.40 5.66 1.81
C GLY A 99 -5.94 6.47 0.62
N PHE A 100 -7.21 6.88 0.67
CA PHE A 100 -7.83 7.72 -0.34
C PHE A 100 -7.19 9.12 -0.44
N LEU A 101 -6.90 9.77 0.69
CA LEU A 101 -6.20 11.06 0.71
C LEU A 101 -4.79 10.94 0.13
N PHE A 102 -4.03 9.92 0.51
CA PHE A 102 -2.67 9.75 0.03
C PHE A 102 -2.63 9.43 -1.48
N VAL A 103 -3.51 8.56 -1.99
CA VAL A 103 -3.56 8.31 -3.46
C VAL A 103 -3.97 9.55 -4.23
N THR A 104 -4.92 10.35 -3.73
CA THR A 104 -5.34 11.60 -4.39
C THR A 104 -4.22 12.63 -4.38
N ILE A 105 -3.51 12.83 -3.27
CA ILE A 105 -2.33 13.71 -3.23
C ILE A 105 -1.28 13.24 -4.25
N GLY A 106 -0.95 11.95 -4.26
CA GLY A 106 -0.02 11.38 -5.23
C GLY A 106 -0.48 11.61 -6.68
N TRP A 107 -1.77 11.41 -6.94
CA TRP A 107 -2.40 11.63 -8.24
C TRP A 107 -2.22 13.06 -8.74
N TRP A 108 -2.52 14.07 -7.91
CA TRP A 108 -2.37 15.49 -8.26
C TRP A 108 -0.91 15.86 -8.54
N ILE A 109 0.02 15.39 -7.71
CA ILE A 109 1.45 15.63 -7.92
C ILE A 109 1.91 14.96 -9.22
N GLY A 110 1.45 13.74 -9.50
CA GLY A 110 1.76 13.03 -10.73
C GLY A 110 1.29 13.75 -11.99
N ILE A 111 0.15 14.46 -11.93
CA ILE A 111 -0.30 15.34 -13.02
C ILE A 111 0.65 16.53 -13.17
N ALA A 112 1.04 17.19 -12.08
CA ALA A 112 1.87 18.39 -12.12
C ALA A 112 3.30 18.14 -12.61
N LEU A 113 3.82 16.91 -12.49
CA LEU A 113 5.16 16.52 -12.93
C LEU A 113 5.24 16.05 -14.39
N LYS A 114 4.09 15.94 -15.07
CA LYS A 114 3.99 15.45 -16.44
C LYS A 114 3.94 16.59 -17.44
#